data_AF-A0A0P4VUC1-F1
#
_entry.id   AF-A0A0P4VUC1-F1
#
_cell.length_a   1.000
_cell.length_b   1.000
_cell.length_c   1.000
_cell.angle_alpha   90.00
_cell.angle_beta   90.00
_cell.angle_gamma   90.00
#
_symmetry.space_group_name_H-M   'P 1'
#
loop_
_entity.id
_entity.type
_entity.pdbx_description
1 polymer ?
#
loop_
_entity_poly.entity_id
_entity_poly.type
_entity_poly.pdbx_seq_one_letter_code
_entity_poly.pdbx_strand_id
1 'polypeptide(L)'
;MHKTRSALGRSGFPEKDSMIPQWEDGHGLSPSFVFLQLYYQDLMPTDDSRPILLPTGQAETQRSISLLDFIRPHDAHKIGVLYVRKGQTTEQEILSNSSGSTRYTRFISALGTYVELGKVSRHVFLGGLDTKGVDGDTALVWQDDLLQVVFHVATMMPTKESDPKCNGKKRHIGNNFVTIVFNESGQPYNVDTIKGQFNHIVIEIVPNHHGTNTVTVHYQRQELLDYLNESSPRHVSNRSLSLSVRQIAVHSNLAAKIMESLQRPPHSPYANNWVERLRHIRKIHSTVLGNIKKSEERYSAPELNDFTDLVDAGVRNLDLNETGQYSIQLMY
;
A
#
# COMPACT_ATOMS: atom_id res chain seq x y z
N MET A 1 33.38 26.78 57.46
CA MET A 1 33.75 28.13 57.01
C MET A 1 34.21 28.07 55.56
N HIS A 2 33.61 28.93 54.74
CA HIS A 2 34.00 29.45 53.43
C HIS A 2 34.51 28.57 52.26
N LYS A 3 33.65 28.60 51.22
CA LYS A 3 33.85 28.57 49.76
C LYS A 3 35.23 29.01 49.23
N THR A 4 35.67 28.38 48.14
CA THR A 4 35.96 29.09 46.88
C THR A 4 35.78 28.15 45.67
N ARG A 5 35.09 28.67 44.64
CA ARG A 5 34.75 28.04 43.37
C ARG A 5 35.93 28.11 42.40
N SER A 6 36.12 27.07 41.60
CA SER A 6 36.79 27.13 40.30
C SER A 6 35.90 26.39 39.31
N ALA A 7 35.48 27.09 38.26
CA ALA A 7 34.57 26.64 37.24
C ALA A 7 35.37 26.08 36.05
N LEU A 8 35.13 24.81 35.69
CA LEU A 8 35.31 24.35 34.32
C LEU A 8 33.98 23.76 33.87
N GLY A 9 33.29 24.51 33.01
CA GLY A 9 32.06 24.11 32.36
C GLY A 9 32.31 22.95 31.40
N ARG A 10 31.56 21.87 31.58
CA ARG A 10 31.35 20.85 30.56
C ARG A 10 30.53 21.47 29.44
N SER A 11 31.12 21.64 28.26
CA SER A 11 30.38 21.93 27.03
C SER A 11 29.58 20.68 26.64
N GLY A 12 28.26 20.72 26.84
CA GLY A 12 27.34 19.72 26.31
C GLY A 12 27.31 19.76 24.79
N PHE A 13 27.29 18.59 24.17
CA PHE A 13 26.95 18.43 22.76
C PHE A 13 25.48 18.83 22.56
N PRO A 14 25.14 19.73 21.62
CA PRO A 14 23.75 20.02 21.33
C PRO A 14 23.09 18.82 20.62
N GLU A 15 21.85 18.54 21.03
CA GLU A 15 20.96 17.55 20.44
C GLU A 15 20.83 17.73 18.93
N LYS A 16 20.82 16.60 18.22
CA LYS A 16 20.78 16.50 16.76
C LYS A 16 19.36 16.58 16.20
N ASP A 17 18.53 17.46 16.75
CA ASP A 17 17.18 17.79 16.27
C ASP A 17 17.15 19.29 15.91
N SER A 18 17.63 19.64 14.71
CA SER A 18 17.29 20.88 13.98
C SER A 18 18.32 21.16 12.87
N MET A 19 18.26 20.42 11.76
CA MET A 19 18.74 20.94 10.48
C MET A 19 17.80 20.48 9.36
N ILE A 20 16.55 20.95 9.43
CA ILE A 20 15.84 21.28 8.20
C ILE A 20 16.50 22.58 7.73
N PRO A 21 17.08 22.67 6.52
CA PRO A 21 17.60 23.93 6.03
C PRO A 21 16.45 24.94 6.03
N GLN A 22 16.58 26.01 6.82
CA GLN A 22 15.76 27.19 6.63
C GLN A 22 16.26 27.82 5.33
N TRP A 23 15.42 27.76 4.30
CA TRP A 23 15.67 28.46 3.05
C TRP A 23 15.49 29.94 3.39
N GLU A 24 16.60 30.67 3.60
CA GLU A 24 16.54 32.12 3.68
C GLU A 24 16.07 32.66 2.33
N ASP A 25 14.98 33.42 2.37
CA ASP A 25 14.35 34.09 1.25
C ASP A 25 15.36 34.97 0.51
N GLY A 26 15.56 34.75 -0.80
CA GLY A 26 16.25 35.76 -1.60
C GLY A 26 16.70 35.40 -3.02
N HIS A 27 17.11 34.16 -3.30
CA HIS A 27 17.77 33.86 -4.60
C HIS A 27 17.36 32.55 -5.29
N GLY A 28 16.33 31.85 -4.78
CA GLY A 28 15.73 30.72 -5.47
C GLY A 28 14.64 31.17 -6.43
N LEU A 29 14.64 30.67 -7.68
CA LEU A 29 13.45 30.76 -8.52
C LEU A 29 12.28 30.09 -7.79
N SER A 30 11.15 30.80 -7.65
CA SER A 30 9.95 30.23 -7.05
C SER A 30 9.51 28.99 -7.86
N PRO A 31 9.21 27.84 -7.22
CA PRO A 31 8.71 26.66 -7.94
C PRO A 31 7.45 26.97 -8.77
N SER A 32 6.63 27.92 -8.31
CA SER A 32 5.45 28.40 -9.04
C SER A 32 5.82 29.08 -10.36
N PHE A 33 6.96 29.77 -10.43
CA PHE A 33 7.44 30.41 -11.66
C PHE A 33 7.73 29.37 -12.76
N VAL A 34 8.41 28.28 -12.41
CA VAL A 34 8.70 27.17 -13.35
C VAL A 34 7.41 26.50 -13.81
N PHE A 35 6.49 26.24 -12.88
CA PHE A 35 5.19 25.64 -13.19
C PHE A 35 4.38 26.49 -14.17
N LEU A 36 4.29 27.81 -13.93
CA LEU A 36 3.55 28.72 -14.79
C LEU A 36 4.17 28.81 -16.19
N GLN A 37 5.50 28.80 -16.31
CA GLN A 37 6.18 28.82 -17.61
C GLN A 37 5.84 27.59 -18.49
N LEU A 38 5.64 26.42 -17.87
CA LEU A 38 5.23 25.20 -18.57
C LEU A 38 3.74 25.22 -18.95
N TYR A 39 2.90 25.83 -18.12
CA TYR A 39 1.45 25.80 -18.30
C TYR A 39 0.91 26.94 -19.20
N TYR A 40 1.66 28.04 -19.35
CA TYR A 40 1.27 29.21 -20.15
C TYR A 40 1.12 28.95 -21.66
N GLN A 41 1.47 27.75 -22.14
CA GLN A 41 1.36 27.40 -23.56
C GLN A 41 -0.07 27.13 -24.03
N ASP A 42 -1.05 26.96 -23.13
CA ASP A 42 -2.46 26.79 -23.49
C ASP A 42 -3.14 28.16 -23.59
N LEU A 43 -3.35 28.65 -24.82
CA LEU A 43 -3.89 29.99 -25.08
C LEU A 43 -5.36 30.18 -24.64
N MET A 44 -6.10 29.11 -24.30
CA MET A 44 -7.47 29.16 -23.79
C MET A 44 -7.78 27.92 -22.93
N PRO A 45 -7.41 27.88 -21.64
CA PRO A 45 -7.79 26.76 -20.78
C PRO A 45 -9.31 26.72 -20.63
N THR A 46 -9.93 25.58 -20.96
CA THR A 46 -11.29 25.28 -20.51
C THR A 46 -11.30 25.16 -18.98
N ASP A 47 -12.43 25.40 -18.32
CA ASP A 47 -12.54 25.36 -16.84
C ASP A 47 -12.01 24.04 -16.25
N ASP A 48 -12.16 22.94 -16.99
CA ASP A 48 -11.68 21.60 -16.62
C ASP A 48 -10.15 21.41 -16.66
N SER A 49 -9.43 22.24 -17.42
CA SER A 49 -7.97 22.12 -17.58
C SER A 49 -7.19 22.95 -16.57
N ARG A 50 -7.84 23.95 -15.94
CA ARG A 50 -7.20 24.98 -15.11
C ARG A 50 -6.38 24.36 -13.96
N PRO A 51 -5.15 24.82 -13.72
CA PRO A 51 -4.32 24.29 -12.66
C PRO A 51 -4.81 24.84 -11.32
N ILE A 52 -4.97 23.95 -10.35
CA ILE A 52 -5.47 24.28 -9.01
C ILE A 52 -4.33 24.20 -8.02
N LEU A 53 -4.03 25.32 -7.37
CA LEU A 53 -3.08 25.34 -6.26
C LEU A 53 -3.71 24.66 -5.04
N LEU A 54 -3.08 23.58 -4.58
CA LEU A 54 -3.52 22.89 -3.37
C LEU A 54 -3.16 23.70 -2.12
N PRO A 55 -4.08 23.85 -1.15
CA PRO A 55 -3.82 24.63 0.06
C PRO A 55 -2.78 23.92 0.95
N THR A 56 -1.58 24.48 1.03
CA THR A 56 -0.42 23.87 1.71
C THR A 56 -0.61 23.73 3.23
N GLY A 57 -1.44 24.60 3.85
CA GLY A 57 -1.70 24.61 5.29
C GLY A 57 -2.86 23.72 5.77
N GLN A 58 -3.59 23.05 4.87
CA GLN A 58 -4.70 22.18 5.26
C GLN A 58 -4.22 20.75 5.51
N ALA A 59 -4.28 20.31 6.78
CA ALA A 59 -3.88 18.96 7.18
C ALA A 59 -4.63 17.84 6.45
N GLU A 60 -5.89 18.08 6.08
CA GLU A 60 -6.74 17.13 5.34
C GLU A 60 -6.20 16.85 3.92
N THR A 61 -5.76 17.91 3.23
CA THR A 61 -5.19 17.83 1.88
C THR A 61 -3.85 17.10 1.92
N GLN A 62 -2.98 17.45 2.86
CA GLN A 62 -1.69 16.77 3.07
C GLN A 62 -1.86 15.28 3.39
N ARG A 63 -2.82 14.95 4.26
CA ARG A 63 -3.17 13.55 4.56
C ARG A 63 -3.66 12.82 3.32
N SER A 64 -4.48 13.46 2.49
CA SER A 64 -5.01 12.85 1.27
C SER A 64 -3.92 12.58 0.23
N ILE A 65 -2.96 13.50 0.08
CA ILE A 65 -1.76 13.31 -0.77
C ILE A 65 -0.90 12.17 -0.21
N SER A 66 -0.66 12.16 1.11
CA SER A 66 0.11 11.09 1.75
C SER A 66 -0.53 9.71 1.55
N LEU A 67 -1.87 9.64 1.59
CA LEU A 67 -2.60 8.41 1.27
C LEU A 67 -2.46 8.01 -0.20
N LEU A 68 -2.45 8.98 -1.13
CA LEU A 68 -2.18 8.71 -2.54
C LEU A 68 -0.78 8.10 -2.73
N ASP A 69 0.24 8.63 -2.06
CA ASP A 69 1.61 8.10 -2.13
C ASP A 69 1.72 6.70 -1.52
N PHE A 70 0.88 6.38 -0.54
CA PHE A 70 0.81 5.05 0.06
C PHE A 70 0.21 3.99 -0.88
N ILE A 71 -0.66 4.39 -1.82
CA ILE A 71 -1.21 3.47 -2.83
C ILE A 71 -0.12 3.21 -3.87
N ARG A 72 0.44 2.00 -3.85
CA ARG A 72 1.55 1.63 -4.75
C ARG A 72 1.17 1.80 -6.22
N PRO A 73 2.13 2.17 -7.09
CA PRO A 73 1.89 2.24 -8.52
C PRO A 73 1.88 0.86 -9.19
N HIS A 74 2.45 -0.19 -8.60
CA HIS A 74 2.44 -1.54 -9.18
C HIS A 74 1.33 -2.39 -8.58
N ASP A 75 0.76 -3.30 -9.37
CA ASP A 75 -0.20 -4.28 -8.85
C ASP A 75 0.51 -5.32 -7.98
N ALA A 76 -0.05 -5.58 -6.80
CA ALA A 76 0.63 -6.33 -5.75
C ALA A 76 -0.06 -7.67 -5.48
N HIS A 77 0.68 -8.78 -5.53
CA HIS A 77 0.18 -10.15 -5.34
C HIS A 77 0.92 -10.84 -4.20
N LYS A 78 0.16 -11.49 -3.30
CA LYS A 78 0.70 -12.35 -2.23
C LYS A 78 0.31 -13.80 -2.51
N ILE A 79 1.27 -14.71 -2.48
CA ILE A 79 1.07 -16.11 -2.85
C ILE A 79 1.76 -17.01 -1.83
N GLY A 80 1.04 -18.00 -1.30
CA GLY A 80 1.60 -18.96 -0.36
C GLY A 80 2.43 -20.01 -1.08
N VAL A 81 3.52 -20.50 -0.46
CA VAL A 81 4.28 -21.64 -0.99
C VAL A 81 4.55 -22.65 0.10
N LEU A 82 4.13 -23.89 -0.14
CA LEU A 82 4.24 -25.01 0.78
C LEU A 82 5.06 -26.14 0.16
N TYR A 83 5.75 -26.87 1.03
CA TYR A 83 6.46 -28.10 0.69
C TYR A 83 5.89 -29.23 1.53
N VAL A 84 5.47 -30.31 0.87
CA VAL A 84 4.94 -31.51 1.53
C VAL A 84 5.94 -32.65 1.32
N ARG A 85 6.55 -33.09 2.41
CA ARG A 85 7.54 -34.20 2.40
C ARG A 85 6.83 -35.55 2.33
N LYS A 86 7.56 -36.57 1.90
CA LYS A 86 7.12 -37.98 1.90
C LYS A 86 6.41 -38.36 3.22
N GLY A 87 5.18 -38.85 3.12
CA GLY A 87 4.38 -39.32 4.24
C GLY A 87 3.69 -38.23 5.10
N GLN A 88 3.95 -36.94 4.86
CA GLN A 88 3.27 -35.87 5.60
C GLN A 88 1.84 -35.69 5.12
N THR A 89 0.92 -35.55 6.07
CA THR A 89 -0.51 -35.33 5.78
C THR A 89 -1.14 -34.23 6.63
N THR A 90 -0.51 -33.86 7.75
CA THR A 90 -1.08 -32.92 8.72
C THR A 90 -0.58 -31.48 8.49
N GLU A 91 -1.42 -30.50 8.83
CA GLU A 91 -1.09 -29.06 8.76
C GLU A 91 0.22 -28.73 9.47
N GLN A 92 0.38 -29.25 10.68
CA GLN A 92 1.52 -28.96 11.56
C GLN A 92 2.83 -29.52 10.98
N GLU A 93 2.83 -30.75 10.46
CA GLU A 93 3.99 -31.35 9.81
C GLU A 93 4.45 -30.55 8.59
N ILE A 94 3.51 -30.09 7.77
CA ILE A 94 3.81 -29.35 6.54
C ILE A 94 4.37 -27.96 6.87
N LEU A 95 3.75 -27.24 7.80
CA LEU A 95 4.19 -25.88 8.18
C LEU A 95 5.50 -25.88 8.97
N SER A 96 5.78 -26.95 9.73
CA SER A 96 7.01 -27.04 10.53
C SER A 96 8.27 -27.32 9.70
N ASN A 97 8.13 -27.70 8.42
CA ASN A 97 9.26 -27.89 7.51
C ASN A 97 10.15 -26.64 7.45
N SER A 98 11.45 -26.80 7.72
CA SER A 98 12.48 -25.77 7.62
C SER A 98 13.28 -25.84 6.31
N SER A 99 13.16 -26.95 5.58
CA SER A 99 13.86 -27.18 4.31
C SER A 99 13.10 -28.20 3.46
N GLY A 100 13.27 -28.10 2.15
CA GLY A 100 12.70 -29.03 1.17
C GLY A 100 13.77 -29.80 0.40
N SER A 101 13.34 -30.54 -0.64
CA SER A 101 14.24 -31.29 -1.51
C SER A 101 15.07 -30.38 -2.42
N THR A 102 16.12 -30.94 -3.03
CA THR A 102 16.94 -30.22 -4.02
C THR A 102 16.10 -29.75 -5.22
N ARG A 103 15.07 -30.52 -5.64
CA ARG A 103 14.16 -30.10 -6.72
C ARG A 103 13.30 -28.92 -6.29
N TYR A 104 12.78 -28.95 -5.07
CA TYR A 104 12.03 -27.84 -4.49
C TYR A 104 12.90 -26.58 -4.39
N THR A 105 14.12 -26.66 -3.87
CA THR A 105 15.02 -25.50 -3.76
C THR A 105 15.33 -24.90 -5.13
N ARG A 106 15.56 -25.72 -6.16
CA ARG A 106 15.74 -25.25 -7.55
C ARG A 106 14.50 -24.54 -8.07
N PHE A 107 13.31 -25.10 -7.83
CA PHE A 107 12.05 -24.47 -8.19
C PHE A 107 11.88 -23.09 -7.55
N ILE A 108 12.10 -22.99 -6.23
CA ILE A 108 12.02 -21.73 -5.48
C ILE A 108 13.02 -20.69 -6.00
N SER A 109 14.27 -21.11 -6.24
CA SER A 109 15.31 -20.20 -6.75
C SER A 109 15.00 -19.62 -8.13
N ALA A 110 14.19 -20.31 -8.93
CA ALA A 110 13.74 -19.83 -10.25
C ALA A 110 12.36 -19.14 -10.20
N LEU A 111 11.67 -19.18 -9.05
CA LEU A 111 10.35 -18.60 -8.88
C LEU A 111 10.42 -17.08 -8.65
N GLY A 112 11.48 -16.61 -7.99
CA GLY A 112 11.74 -15.19 -7.76
C GLY A 112 13.17 -14.94 -7.28
N THR A 113 13.41 -13.73 -6.79
CA THR A 113 14.68 -13.26 -6.26
C THR A 113 14.61 -13.18 -4.74
N TYR A 114 15.70 -13.56 -4.07
CA TYR A 114 15.82 -13.43 -2.62
C TYR A 114 16.06 -11.97 -2.23
N VAL A 115 15.30 -11.50 -1.25
CA VAL A 115 15.46 -10.15 -0.67
C VAL A 115 15.62 -10.25 0.85
N GLU A 116 16.52 -9.46 1.41
CA GLU A 116 16.71 -9.36 2.86
C GLU A 116 15.66 -8.45 3.49
N LEU A 117 14.82 -8.99 4.38
CA LEU A 117 13.69 -8.27 4.98
C LEU A 117 14.14 -7.05 5.81
N GLY A 118 15.30 -7.14 6.47
CA GLY A 118 15.85 -6.05 7.29
C GLY A 118 16.46 -4.89 6.50
N LYS A 119 16.76 -5.06 5.20
CA LYS A 119 17.44 -4.05 4.37
C LYS A 119 16.64 -3.66 3.12
N VAL A 120 15.43 -4.15 2.98
CA VAL A 120 14.63 -3.95 1.77
C VAL A 120 14.14 -2.51 1.65
N SER A 121 14.16 -1.97 0.42
CA SER A 121 13.62 -0.65 0.12
C SER A 121 12.10 -0.61 0.33
N ARG A 122 11.58 0.58 0.72
CA ARG A 122 10.14 0.81 0.92
C ARG A 122 9.30 0.58 -0.35
N HIS A 123 9.92 0.59 -1.53
CA HIS A 123 9.24 0.37 -2.81
C HIS A 123 8.91 -1.11 -3.09
N VAL A 124 9.51 -2.05 -2.35
CA VAL A 124 9.25 -3.47 -2.52
C VAL A 124 8.04 -3.88 -1.68
N PHE A 125 7.09 -4.56 -2.31
CA PHE A 125 5.92 -5.11 -1.63
C PHE A 125 6.26 -6.38 -0.84
N LEU A 126 6.07 -6.33 0.47
CA LEU A 126 6.38 -7.44 1.39
C LEU A 126 5.18 -8.28 1.83
N GLY A 127 3.95 -7.95 1.38
CA GLY A 127 2.79 -8.81 1.65
C GLY A 127 2.35 -8.95 3.11
N GLY A 128 2.92 -8.15 4.02
CA GLY A 128 2.68 -8.23 5.46
C GLY A 128 3.79 -8.94 6.24
N LEU A 129 4.86 -9.39 5.58
CA LEU A 129 6.06 -9.89 6.26
C LEU A 129 6.73 -8.82 7.09
N ASP A 130 7.13 -9.18 8.30
CA ASP A 130 7.85 -8.32 9.23
C ASP A 130 9.32 -8.10 8.82
N THR A 131 9.79 -6.86 8.95
CA THR A 131 11.18 -6.46 8.64
C THR A 131 12.12 -6.56 9.84
N LYS A 132 11.59 -6.86 11.04
CA LYS A 132 12.34 -6.99 12.30
C LYS A 132 12.76 -8.44 12.60
N GLY A 133 12.58 -9.35 11.63
CA GLY A 133 13.03 -10.75 11.72
C GLY A 133 12.01 -11.72 12.30
N VAL A 134 10.78 -11.29 12.64
CA VAL A 134 9.77 -12.20 13.21
C VAL A 134 9.38 -13.31 12.23
N ASP A 135 9.32 -12.98 10.94
CA ASP A 135 8.90 -13.85 9.83
C ASP A 135 10.08 -14.43 9.04
N GLY A 136 11.32 -14.22 9.51
CA GLY A 136 12.56 -14.66 8.86
C GLY A 136 13.42 -13.50 8.37
N ASP A 137 14.63 -13.81 7.90
CA ASP A 137 15.59 -12.80 7.44
C ASP A 137 15.46 -12.51 5.95
N THR A 138 14.94 -13.47 5.18
CA THR A 138 14.81 -13.38 3.73
C THR A 138 13.42 -13.74 3.27
N ALA A 139 13.00 -13.11 2.18
CA ALA A 139 11.77 -13.43 1.47
C ALA A 139 12.05 -13.62 -0.01
N LEU A 140 11.11 -14.24 -0.72
CA LEU A 140 11.19 -14.40 -2.16
C LEU A 140 10.21 -13.44 -2.83
N VAL A 141 10.72 -12.61 -3.73
CA VAL A 141 9.94 -11.60 -4.45
C VAL A 141 10.20 -11.73 -5.94
N TRP A 142 9.16 -11.59 -6.75
CA TRP A 142 9.29 -11.40 -8.19
C TRP A 142 8.66 -10.07 -8.58
N GLN A 143 9.28 -9.37 -9.52
CA GLN A 143 8.81 -8.08 -9.99
C GLN A 143 8.95 -7.99 -11.50
N ASP A 144 7.96 -7.33 -12.09
CA ASP A 144 7.93 -6.83 -13.45
C ASP A 144 7.61 -5.32 -13.42
N ASP A 145 7.59 -4.65 -14.56
CA ASP A 145 7.31 -3.21 -14.64
C ASP A 145 5.92 -2.86 -14.11
N LEU A 146 4.96 -3.77 -14.28
CA LEU A 146 3.55 -3.55 -13.95
C LEU A 146 3.14 -4.12 -12.59
N LEU A 147 3.81 -5.19 -12.13
CA LEU A 147 3.34 -5.97 -11.00
C LEU A 147 4.47 -6.49 -10.11
N GLN A 148 4.16 -6.68 -8.83
CA GLN A 148 5.04 -7.26 -7.82
C GLN A 148 4.35 -8.45 -7.15
N VAL A 149 5.09 -9.55 -6.98
CA VAL A 149 4.64 -10.78 -6.33
C VAL A 149 5.55 -11.07 -5.16
N VAL A 150 4.98 -11.22 -3.98
CA VAL A 150 5.68 -11.73 -2.79
C VAL A 150 5.21 -13.15 -2.50
N PHE A 151 6.16 -14.04 -2.28
CA PHE A 151 5.91 -15.43 -1.95
C PHE A 151 6.10 -15.65 -0.45
N HIS A 152 5.04 -16.08 0.22
CA HIS A 152 5.09 -16.53 1.60
C HIS A 152 5.53 -17.99 1.64
N VAL A 153 6.85 -18.19 1.60
CA VAL A 153 7.46 -19.52 1.56
C VAL A 153 7.59 -20.09 2.98
N ALA A 154 6.80 -21.10 3.32
CA ALA A 154 6.77 -21.66 4.69
C ALA A 154 8.13 -22.14 5.20
N THR A 155 8.96 -22.68 4.31
CA THR A 155 10.29 -23.20 4.65
C THR A 155 11.31 -22.09 4.91
N MET A 156 11.08 -20.88 4.42
CA MET A 156 11.93 -19.70 4.69
C MET A 156 11.52 -18.96 5.97
N MET A 157 10.31 -19.21 6.49
CA MET A 157 9.85 -18.64 7.75
C MET A 157 10.35 -19.49 8.94
N PRO A 158 10.75 -18.88 10.06
CA PRO A 158 11.29 -19.58 11.22
C PRO A 158 10.21 -20.44 11.90
N THR A 159 10.56 -21.67 12.23
CA THR A 159 9.76 -22.53 13.12
C THR A 159 10.24 -22.28 14.55
N LYS A 160 9.34 -21.87 15.45
CA LYS A 160 9.66 -21.54 16.84
C LYS A 160 9.12 -22.63 17.76
N GLU A 161 9.90 -23.08 18.73
CA GLU A 161 9.44 -24.04 19.74
C GLU A 161 8.27 -23.51 20.57
N SER A 162 8.24 -22.18 20.78
CA SER A 162 7.12 -21.49 21.45
C SER A 162 5.83 -21.45 20.63
N ASP A 163 5.88 -21.75 19.32
CA ASP A 163 4.72 -21.78 18.42
C ASP A 163 4.64 -23.16 17.72
N PRO A 164 4.34 -24.24 18.45
CA PRO A 164 4.34 -25.60 17.90
C PRO A 164 3.30 -25.77 16.79
N LYS A 165 2.23 -24.96 16.79
CA LYS A 165 1.18 -24.95 15.77
C LYS A 165 1.54 -24.10 14.54
N CYS A 166 2.70 -23.47 14.51
CA CYS A 166 3.16 -22.62 13.41
C CYS A 166 2.15 -21.52 13.03
N ASN A 167 1.47 -20.92 14.03
CA ASN A 167 0.47 -19.87 13.83
C ASN A 167 1.05 -18.66 13.10
N GLY A 168 2.32 -18.32 13.33
CA GLY A 168 2.99 -17.23 12.62
C GLY A 168 3.02 -17.44 11.10
N LYS A 169 3.38 -18.66 10.67
CA LYS A 169 3.38 -19.03 9.24
C LYS A 169 1.95 -19.11 8.69
N LYS A 170 1.05 -19.72 9.47
CA LYS A 170 -0.36 -19.87 9.11
C LYS A 170 -1.06 -18.52 8.92
N ARG A 171 -0.74 -17.51 9.73
CA ARG A 171 -1.26 -16.14 9.59
C ARG A 171 -0.98 -15.55 8.20
N HIS A 172 0.18 -15.86 7.61
CA HIS A 172 0.53 -15.36 6.28
C HIS A 172 -0.09 -16.22 5.19
N ILE A 173 0.14 -17.53 5.24
CA ILE A 173 -0.25 -18.47 4.17
C ILE A 173 -1.77 -18.70 4.15
N GLY A 174 -2.40 -18.90 5.31
CA GLY A 174 -3.85 -19.10 5.42
C GLY A 174 -4.68 -17.88 5.03
N ASN A 175 -4.05 -16.70 4.91
CA ASN A 175 -4.64 -15.46 4.42
C ASN A 175 -4.26 -15.15 2.96
N ASN A 176 -3.73 -16.11 2.21
CA ASN A 176 -3.48 -15.98 0.78
C ASN A 176 -4.62 -16.62 0.00
N PHE A 177 -4.98 -16.00 -1.13
CA PHE A 177 -6.01 -16.56 -2.02
C PHE A 177 -5.51 -17.78 -2.78
N VAL A 178 -4.22 -17.78 -3.11
CA VAL A 178 -3.57 -18.82 -3.88
C VAL A 178 -2.40 -19.38 -3.09
N THR A 179 -2.33 -20.71 -3.04
CA THR A 179 -1.22 -21.44 -2.43
C THR A 179 -0.62 -22.41 -3.44
N ILE A 180 0.68 -22.31 -3.66
CA ILE A 180 1.46 -23.28 -4.44
C ILE A 180 1.91 -24.39 -3.48
N VAL A 181 1.60 -25.64 -3.81
CA VAL A 181 1.96 -26.81 -3.01
C VAL A 181 2.92 -27.69 -3.82
N PHE A 182 4.17 -27.76 -3.38
CA PHE A 182 5.14 -28.69 -3.94
C PHE A 182 5.03 -30.03 -3.21
N ASN A 183 4.35 -31.00 -3.83
CA ASN A 183 3.93 -32.25 -3.21
C ASN A 183 4.88 -33.41 -3.54
N GLU A 184 5.74 -33.78 -2.59
CA GLU A 184 6.57 -34.99 -2.65
C GLU A 184 6.08 -36.07 -1.65
N SER A 185 4.84 -35.96 -1.17
CA SER A 185 4.28 -36.91 -0.18
C SER A 185 4.13 -38.33 -0.74
N GLY A 186 3.91 -38.45 -2.04
CA GLY A 186 3.54 -39.70 -2.73
C GLY A 186 2.04 -40.00 -2.71
N GLN A 187 1.21 -39.08 -2.20
CA GLN A 187 -0.25 -39.18 -2.16
C GLN A 187 -0.88 -37.89 -2.69
N PRO A 188 -2.15 -37.93 -3.17
CA PRO A 188 -2.88 -36.73 -3.54
C PRO A 188 -2.95 -35.73 -2.37
N TYR A 189 -2.67 -34.46 -2.63
CA TYR A 189 -2.77 -33.43 -1.61
C TYR A 189 -4.24 -33.15 -1.27
N ASN A 190 -4.58 -33.17 0.02
CA ASN A 190 -5.89 -32.70 0.46
C ASN A 190 -5.89 -31.17 0.56
N VAL A 191 -6.73 -30.53 -0.25
CA VAL A 191 -6.86 -29.06 -0.32
C VAL A 191 -7.32 -28.43 0.98
N ASP A 192 -7.97 -29.20 1.86
CA ASP A 192 -8.45 -28.76 3.18
C ASP A 192 -7.39 -28.90 4.29
N THR A 193 -6.19 -29.39 3.95
CA THR A 193 -5.12 -29.61 4.95
C THR A 193 -4.71 -28.32 5.63
N ILE A 194 -4.58 -27.20 4.91
CA ILE A 194 -4.31 -25.89 5.51
C ILE A 194 -5.63 -25.13 5.64
N LYS A 195 -6.13 -25.01 6.86
CA LYS A 195 -7.38 -24.30 7.12
C LYS A 195 -7.13 -22.79 7.08
N GLY A 196 -7.54 -22.15 6.00
CA GLY A 196 -7.51 -20.69 5.84
C GLY A 196 -8.86 -20.18 5.33
N GLN A 197 -9.33 -19.04 5.85
CA GLN A 197 -10.58 -18.42 5.40
C GLN A 197 -10.54 -17.99 3.94
N PHE A 198 -9.34 -17.76 3.42
CA PHE A 198 -9.14 -17.15 2.11
C PHE A 198 -8.47 -18.07 1.10
N ASN A 199 -8.09 -19.32 1.45
CA ASN A 199 -7.40 -20.20 0.51
C ASN A 199 -8.39 -20.74 -0.55
N HIS A 200 -8.51 -20.04 -1.68
CA HIS A 200 -9.52 -20.29 -2.71
C HIS A 200 -9.02 -21.15 -3.86
N ILE A 201 -7.70 -21.18 -4.08
CA ILE A 201 -7.07 -21.92 -5.17
C ILE A 201 -5.76 -22.55 -4.67
N VAL A 202 -5.60 -23.84 -4.92
CA VAL A 202 -4.35 -24.57 -4.64
C VAL A 202 -3.73 -25.06 -5.93
N ILE A 203 -2.50 -24.64 -6.20
CA ILE A 203 -1.72 -25.11 -7.36
C ILE A 203 -0.79 -26.22 -6.86
N GLU A 204 -1.20 -27.46 -7.08
CA GLU A 204 -0.44 -28.64 -6.71
C GLU A 204 0.59 -28.98 -7.80
N ILE A 205 1.84 -29.12 -7.39
CA ILE A 205 2.94 -29.58 -8.23
C ILE A 205 3.36 -30.97 -7.73
N VAL A 206 3.17 -31.98 -8.55
CA VAL A 206 3.64 -33.34 -8.31
C VAL A 206 4.86 -33.60 -9.20
N PRO A 207 6.07 -33.67 -8.64
CA PRO A 207 7.28 -33.95 -9.41
C PRO A 207 7.31 -35.41 -9.86
N ASN A 208 7.42 -35.64 -11.16
CA ASN A 208 7.48 -36.96 -11.77
C ASN A 208 8.93 -37.42 -12.02
N HIS A 209 9.09 -38.66 -12.45
CA HIS A 209 10.36 -39.19 -12.94
C HIS A 209 10.83 -38.44 -14.21
N HIS A 210 12.14 -38.45 -14.48
CA HIS A 210 12.77 -37.81 -15.66
C HIS A 210 12.63 -36.29 -15.76
N GLY A 211 12.37 -35.60 -14.65
CA GLY A 211 12.41 -34.14 -14.60
C GLY A 211 11.20 -33.44 -15.24
N THR A 212 10.09 -34.15 -15.35
CA THR A 212 8.76 -33.59 -15.61
C THR A 212 8.01 -33.42 -14.30
N ASN A 213 6.94 -32.63 -14.33
CA ASN A 213 6.07 -32.35 -13.19
C ASN A 213 4.63 -32.27 -13.69
N THR A 214 3.69 -32.78 -12.91
CA THR A 214 2.27 -32.60 -13.14
C THR A 214 1.80 -31.43 -12.28
N VAL A 215 1.21 -30.43 -12.92
CA VAL A 215 0.65 -29.24 -12.28
C VAL A 215 -0.87 -29.32 -12.37
N THR A 216 -1.53 -29.35 -11.22
CA THR A 216 -2.99 -29.41 -11.11
C THR A 216 -3.47 -28.19 -10.33
N VAL A 217 -4.48 -27.50 -10.85
CA VAL A 217 -5.12 -26.38 -10.16
C VAL A 217 -6.40 -26.88 -9.53
N HIS A 218 -6.47 -26.81 -8.21
CA HIS A 218 -7.65 -27.16 -7.43
C HIS A 218 -8.38 -25.90 -7.02
N TYR A 219 -9.70 -25.89 -7.19
CA TYR A 219 -10.56 -24.76 -6.86
C TYR A 219 -11.48 -25.12 -5.70
N GLN A 220 -11.42 -24.35 -4.63
CA GLN A 220 -12.32 -24.50 -3.48
C GLN A 220 -13.72 -23.94 -3.78
N ARG A 221 -13.84 -23.10 -4.80
CA ARG A 221 -15.08 -22.43 -5.23
C ARG A 221 -15.30 -22.63 -6.71
N GLN A 222 -16.49 -23.08 -7.09
CA GLN A 222 -16.81 -23.39 -8.49
C GLN A 222 -16.86 -22.14 -9.37
N GLU A 223 -17.22 -20.98 -8.82
CA GLU A 223 -17.28 -19.73 -9.58
C GLU A 223 -15.92 -19.32 -10.17
N LEU A 224 -14.81 -19.82 -9.59
CA LEU A 224 -13.46 -19.56 -10.10
C LEU A 224 -13.17 -20.31 -11.40
N LEU A 225 -13.88 -21.40 -11.67
CA LEU A 225 -13.74 -22.16 -12.92
C LEU A 225 -14.18 -21.32 -14.12
N ASP A 226 -15.23 -20.51 -13.97
CA ASP A 226 -15.76 -19.66 -15.04
C ASP A 226 -14.74 -18.60 -15.50
N TYR A 227 -13.87 -18.14 -14.58
CA TYR A 227 -12.84 -17.15 -14.90
C TYR A 227 -11.59 -17.76 -15.54
N LEU A 228 -11.20 -18.97 -15.14
CA LEU A 228 -9.89 -19.54 -15.47
C LEU A 228 -9.97 -20.63 -16.55
N ASN A 229 -11.13 -21.27 -16.73
CA ASN A 229 -11.40 -22.33 -17.72
C ASN A 229 -10.34 -23.44 -17.77
N GLU A 230 -9.66 -23.69 -16.64
CA GLU A 230 -8.55 -24.62 -16.55
C GLU A 230 -8.89 -25.74 -15.57
N SER A 231 -9.28 -26.90 -16.12
CA SER A 231 -9.65 -28.07 -15.32
C SER A 231 -8.71 -29.26 -15.49
N SER A 232 -7.88 -29.29 -16.53
CA SER A 232 -7.02 -30.44 -16.83
C SER A 232 -5.60 -30.28 -16.26
N PRO A 233 -5.00 -31.37 -15.74
CA PRO A 233 -3.61 -31.35 -15.28
C PRO A 233 -2.64 -31.05 -16.44
N ARG A 234 -1.64 -30.20 -16.17
CA ARG A 234 -0.60 -29.83 -17.14
C ARG A 234 0.70 -30.54 -16.84
N HIS A 235 1.38 -31.04 -17.87
CA HIS A 235 2.71 -31.61 -17.74
C HIS A 235 3.76 -30.56 -18.11
N VAL A 236 4.63 -30.22 -17.17
CA VAL A 236 5.59 -29.13 -17.30
C VAL A 236 7.01 -29.61 -16.98
N SER A 237 7.98 -29.21 -17.81
CA SER A 237 9.39 -29.56 -17.59
C SER A 237 9.99 -28.76 -16.42
N ASN A 238 11.00 -29.29 -15.74
CA ASN A 238 11.69 -28.57 -14.66
C ASN A 238 12.18 -27.16 -15.04
N ARG A 239 12.58 -26.96 -16.31
CA ARG A 239 13.09 -25.66 -16.78
C ARG A 239 12.01 -24.59 -16.87
N SER A 240 10.78 -24.99 -17.20
CA SER A 240 9.65 -24.07 -17.39
C SER A 240 8.72 -23.99 -16.18
N LEU A 241 8.86 -24.90 -15.21
CA LEU A 241 7.98 -25.04 -14.06
C LEU A 241 7.76 -23.73 -13.30
N SER A 242 8.83 -23.07 -12.86
CA SER A 242 8.71 -21.86 -12.05
C SER A 242 8.03 -20.70 -12.79
N LEU A 243 8.29 -20.56 -14.09
CA LEU A 243 7.66 -19.55 -14.92
C LEU A 243 6.16 -19.84 -15.08
N SER A 244 5.80 -21.06 -15.50
CA SER A 244 4.40 -21.45 -15.72
C SER A 244 3.58 -21.38 -14.44
N VAL A 245 4.11 -21.90 -13.33
CA VAL A 245 3.43 -21.86 -12.03
C VAL A 245 3.24 -20.42 -11.56
N ARG A 246 4.24 -19.54 -11.73
CA ARG A 246 4.10 -18.12 -11.38
C ARG A 246 3.00 -17.44 -12.19
N GLN A 247 2.94 -17.68 -13.50
CA GLN A 247 1.89 -17.12 -14.36
C GLN A 247 0.50 -17.59 -13.94
N ILE A 248 0.33 -18.91 -13.74
CA ILE A 248 -0.93 -19.49 -13.24
C ILE A 248 -1.28 -18.85 -11.90
N ALA A 249 -0.34 -18.76 -10.96
CA ALA A 249 -0.61 -18.23 -9.63
C ALA A 249 -0.99 -16.74 -9.63
N VAL A 250 -0.40 -15.92 -10.51
CA VAL A 250 -0.78 -14.51 -10.67
C VAL A 250 -2.19 -14.38 -11.24
N HIS A 251 -2.52 -15.12 -12.31
CA HIS A 251 -3.86 -15.11 -12.91
C HIS A 251 -4.93 -15.64 -11.94
N SER A 252 -4.64 -16.74 -11.25
CA SER A 252 -5.50 -17.29 -10.20
C SER A 252 -5.75 -16.28 -9.08
N ASN A 253 -4.71 -15.56 -8.65
CA ASN A 253 -4.86 -14.58 -7.58
C ASN A 253 -5.66 -13.35 -8.04
N LEU A 254 -5.53 -12.95 -9.31
CA LEU A 254 -6.37 -11.90 -9.90
C LEU A 254 -7.83 -12.33 -9.96
N ALA A 255 -8.13 -13.54 -10.44
CA ALA A 255 -9.49 -14.08 -10.46
C ALA A 255 -10.11 -14.13 -9.06
N ALA A 256 -9.34 -14.59 -8.06
CA ALA A 256 -9.78 -14.61 -6.67
C ALA A 256 -10.06 -13.21 -6.11
N LYS A 257 -9.23 -12.20 -6.42
CA LYS A 257 -9.47 -10.80 -6.06
C LYS A 257 -10.74 -10.23 -6.71
N ILE A 258 -10.98 -10.56 -7.98
CA ILE A 258 -12.18 -10.12 -8.71
C ILE A 258 -13.43 -10.70 -8.06
N MET A 259 -13.46 -12.01 -7.85
CA MET A 259 -14.55 -12.70 -7.17
C MET A 259 -14.80 -12.12 -5.78
N GLU A 260 -13.76 -11.94 -4.96
CA GLU A 260 -13.90 -11.42 -3.60
C GLU A 260 -14.41 -9.97 -3.58
N SER A 261 -13.97 -9.14 -4.53
CA SER A 261 -14.47 -7.76 -4.69
C SER A 261 -15.96 -7.72 -5.04
N LEU A 262 -16.42 -8.65 -5.89
CA LEU A 262 -17.82 -8.76 -6.28
C LEU A 262 -18.69 -9.32 -5.15
N GLN A 263 -18.15 -10.16 -4.27
CA GLN A 263 -18.90 -10.75 -3.16
C GLN A 263 -19.00 -9.84 -1.94
N ARG A 264 -18.01 -8.98 -1.69
CA ARG A 264 -18.05 -8.04 -0.56
C ARG A 264 -18.96 -6.86 -0.86
N PRO A 265 -19.83 -6.42 0.08
CA PRO A 265 -20.59 -5.19 -0.09
C PRO A 265 -19.60 -4.01 -0.21
N PRO A 266 -19.77 -3.09 -1.18
CA PRO A 266 -20.98 -2.81 -1.98
C PRO A 266 -21.08 -3.55 -3.33
N HIS A 267 -20.40 -4.68 -3.51
CA HIS A 267 -20.32 -5.46 -4.75
C HIS A 267 -19.69 -4.68 -5.91
N SER A 268 -18.72 -3.83 -5.59
CA SER A 268 -18.03 -3.01 -6.59
C SER A 268 -17.09 -3.88 -7.43
N PRO A 269 -16.96 -3.59 -8.74
CA PRO A 269 -15.98 -4.25 -9.58
C PRO A 269 -14.58 -4.02 -9.04
N TYR A 270 -13.74 -5.05 -9.15
CA TYR A 270 -12.34 -4.97 -8.74
C TYR A 270 -11.65 -3.81 -9.44
N ALA A 271 -10.96 -2.99 -8.66
CA ALA A 271 -10.12 -1.93 -9.14
C ALA A 271 -8.67 -2.27 -8.80
N ASN A 272 -7.83 -2.20 -9.82
CA ASN A 272 -6.39 -2.31 -9.63
C ASN A 272 -5.83 -1.02 -9.00
N ASN A 273 -4.55 -1.03 -8.66
CA ASN A 273 -3.97 0.10 -7.94
C ASN A 273 -4.00 1.39 -8.76
N TRP A 274 -3.94 1.31 -10.09
CA TRP A 274 -4.03 2.49 -10.97
C TRP A 274 -5.41 3.15 -10.91
N VAL A 275 -6.47 2.34 -10.99
CA VAL A 275 -7.85 2.83 -10.88
C VAL A 275 -8.10 3.41 -9.49
N GLU A 276 -7.59 2.78 -8.44
CA GLU A 276 -7.68 3.33 -7.08
C GLU A 276 -6.94 4.66 -6.93
N ARG A 277 -5.73 4.78 -7.48
CA ARG A 277 -5.00 6.06 -7.51
C ARG A 277 -5.80 7.13 -8.25
N LEU A 278 -6.38 6.81 -9.40
CA LEU A 278 -7.22 7.74 -10.16
C LEU A 278 -8.48 8.17 -9.36
N ARG A 279 -9.16 7.23 -8.70
CA ARG A 279 -10.31 7.53 -7.81
C ARG A 279 -9.89 8.46 -6.68
N HIS A 280 -8.73 8.22 -6.07
CA HIS A 280 -8.17 9.09 -5.04
C HIS A 280 -7.84 10.48 -5.56
N ILE A 281 -7.18 10.60 -6.72
CA ILE A 281 -6.88 11.90 -7.36
C ILE A 281 -8.18 12.67 -7.64
N ARG A 282 -9.18 12.01 -8.24
CA ARG A 282 -10.50 12.62 -8.51
C ARG A 282 -11.20 13.07 -7.23
N LYS A 283 -11.10 12.28 -6.15
CA LYS A 283 -11.67 12.63 -4.84
C LYS A 283 -10.98 13.86 -4.23
N ILE A 284 -9.65 13.94 -4.32
CA ILE A 284 -8.89 15.12 -3.90
C ILE A 284 -9.35 16.34 -4.70
N HIS A 285 -9.39 16.21 -6.03
CA HIS A 285 -9.84 17.26 -6.93
C HIS A 285 -11.25 17.78 -6.59
N SER A 286 -12.24 16.88 -6.45
CA SER A 286 -13.61 17.26 -6.11
C SER A 286 -13.74 17.93 -4.74
N THR A 287 -12.97 17.46 -3.74
CA THR A 287 -12.98 18.03 -2.39
C THR A 287 -12.44 19.45 -2.40
N VAL A 288 -11.32 19.67 -3.09
CA VAL A 288 -10.67 20.98 -3.19
C VAL A 288 -11.57 21.98 -3.93
N LEU A 289 -12.15 21.59 -5.07
CA LEU A 289 -13.10 22.43 -5.80
C LEU A 289 -14.33 22.80 -4.96
N GLY A 290 -14.88 21.83 -4.20
CA GLY A 290 -16.00 22.10 -3.29
C GLY A 290 -15.62 23.10 -2.19
N ASN A 291 -14.40 23.04 -1.67
CA ASN A 291 -13.92 23.99 -0.66
C ASN A 291 -13.70 25.40 -1.23
N ILE A 292 -13.21 25.50 -2.47
CA ILE A 292 -13.04 26.78 -3.19
C ILE A 292 -14.41 27.44 -3.40
N LYS A 293 -15.38 26.72 -3.98
CA LYS A 293 -16.75 27.26 -4.19
C LYS A 293 -17.41 27.73 -2.89
N LYS A 294 -17.30 26.95 -1.81
CA LYS A 294 -17.79 27.34 -0.48
C LYS A 294 -17.07 28.55 0.11
N SER A 295 -15.82 28.81 -0.27
CA SER A 295 -15.12 30.02 0.14
C SER A 295 -15.64 31.21 -0.66
N GLU A 296 -15.80 31.09 -1.97
CA GLU A 296 -16.36 32.11 -2.85
C GLU A 296 -17.79 32.50 -2.44
N GLU A 297 -18.66 31.52 -2.18
CA GLU A 297 -20.03 31.74 -1.68
C GLU A 297 -20.06 32.45 -0.32
N ARG A 298 -19.11 32.17 0.59
CA ARG A 298 -18.99 32.86 1.89
C ARG A 298 -18.54 34.30 1.78
N TYR A 299 -17.78 34.65 0.74
CA TYR A 299 -17.45 36.03 0.42
C TYR A 299 -18.54 36.74 -0.41
N SER A 300 -19.60 36.01 -0.83
CA SER A 300 -20.63 36.50 -1.76
C SER A 300 -22.03 36.73 -1.15
N ALA A 301 -22.20 36.81 0.19
CA ALA A 301 -23.47 37.28 0.77
C ALA A 301 -23.30 37.98 2.14
N PRO A 302 -24.08 39.04 2.46
CA PRO A 302 -25.31 39.46 1.80
C PRO A 302 -25.13 40.66 0.84
N GLU A 303 -25.90 40.66 -0.25
CA GLU A 303 -26.26 41.92 -0.92
C GLU A 303 -26.94 42.82 0.11
N LEU A 304 -26.35 43.99 0.32
CA LEU A 304 -26.92 45.08 1.10
C LEU A 304 -28.09 45.69 0.28
N ASN A 305 -29.19 44.94 0.16
CA ASN A 305 -30.36 45.34 -0.64
C ASN A 305 -31.36 46.18 0.15
N ASP A 306 -31.08 46.53 1.40
CA ASP A 306 -31.95 47.39 2.18
C ASP A 306 -31.20 48.60 2.73
N PHE A 307 -31.51 49.78 2.19
CA PHE A 307 -30.97 51.07 2.63
C PHE A 307 -31.35 51.40 4.10
N THR A 308 -32.25 50.62 4.69
CA THR A 308 -32.74 50.78 6.06
C THR A 308 -31.73 50.32 7.12
N ASP A 309 -30.88 49.33 6.82
CA ASP A 309 -29.88 48.80 7.77
C ASP A 309 -28.64 49.70 7.93
N LEU A 310 -28.42 50.66 7.02
CA LEU A 310 -27.34 51.64 7.14
C LEU A 310 -27.65 52.72 8.20
N VAL A 311 -28.93 52.94 8.50
CA VAL A 311 -29.37 53.96 9.48
C VAL A 311 -29.20 53.44 10.92
N ASP A 312 -29.40 52.15 11.15
CA ASP A 312 -29.27 51.55 12.49
C ASP A 312 -27.81 51.27 12.90
N ALA A 313 -26.90 51.13 11.92
CA ALA A 313 -25.46 50.99 12.20
C ALA A 313 -24.76 52.32 12.49
N GLY A 314 -25.35 53.46 12.09
CA GLY A 314 -24.76 54.80 12.25
C GLY A 314 -25.16 55.55 13.54
N VAL A 315 -26.10 55.04 14.33
CA VAL A 315 -26.66 55.77 15.49
C VAL A 315 -26.13 55.29 16.85
N ARG A 316 -25.35 54.21 16.89
CA ARG A 316 -24.74 53.71 18.14
C ARG A 316 -23.26 54.04 18.22
N ASN A 317 -22.92 55.33 18.35
CA ASN A 317 -21.71 55.85 19.02
C ASN A 317 -21.51 57.34 18.68
N LEU A 318 -22.43 58.20 19.15
CA LEU A 318 -22.20 59.64 19.24
C LEU A 318 -22.58 60.07 20.65
N ASP A 319 -21.71 59.79 21.61
CA ASP A 319 -21.74 60.50 22.89
C ASP A 319 -21.23 61.92 22.65
N LEU A 320 -22.15 62.88 22.80
CA LEU A 320 -21.87 64.31 22.79
C LEU A 320 -21.08 64.68 24.04
N ASN A 321 -19.84 65.13 23.89
CA ASN A 321 -19.16 65.93 24.92
C ASN A 321 -19.39 67.42 24.64
N GLU A 322 -19.71 68.19 25.68
CA GLU A 322 -20.24 69.57 25.68
C GLU A 322 -19.35 70.69 25.08
N THR A 323 -18.36 70.38 24.23
CA THR A 323 -17.45 71.42 23.67
C THR A 323 -17.19 71.37 22.16
N GLY A 324 -17.90 70.54 21.39
CA GLY A 324 -18.07 70.77 19.95
C GLY A 324 -16.82 70.75 19.07
N GLN A 325 -15.86 69.84 19.31
CA GLN A 325 -14.77 69.55 18.37
C GLN A 325 -14.65 68.04 18.10
N TYR A 326 -14.58 67.67 16.81
CA TYR A 326 -14.32 66.30 16.36
C TYR A 326 -12.80 66.08 16.23
N SER A 327 -12.29 64.99 16.80
CA SER A 327 -10.92 64.52 16.53
C SER A 327 -10.95 63.13 15.91
N ILE A 328 -10.25 62.97 14.78
CA ILE A 328 -10.10 61.69 14.08
C ILE A 328 -8.80 61.05 14.58
N GLN A 329 -8.91 59.89 15.24
CA GLN A 329 -7.75 59.11 15.67
C GLN A 329 -7.52 57.99 14.64
N LEU A 330 -6.56 58.19 13.74
CA LEU A 330 -5.99 57.13 12.89
C LEU A 330 -4.98 56.36 13.74
N MET A 331 -5.26 55.08 14.05
CA MET A 331 -4.23 54.17 14.55
C MET A 331 -3.50 53.52 13.36
N TYR A 332 -2.18 53.67 13.35
CA TYR A 332 -1.24 52.90 12.53
C TYR A 332 -1.13 51.46 13.03
#